data_AF-A0AAU9JI08-F1
#
_entry.id   AF-A0AAU9JI08-F1
#
_cell.length_a   1.000
_cell.length_b   1.000
_cell.length_c   1.000
_cell.angle_alpha   90.00
_cell.angle_beta   90.00
_cell.angle_gamma   90.00
#
_symmetry.space_group_name_H-M   'P 1'
#
loop_
_entity.id
_entity.type
_entity.pdbx_description
1 polymer ?
#
loop_
_entity_poly.entity_id
_entity_poly.type
_entity_poly.pdbx_seq_one_letter_code
_entity_poly.pdbx_strand_id
1 'polypeptide(L)'
;MLSNICTEKKEAVEGLLERKVYEKLLKVLKEDSEDVKKEAIWAIGNTATVCDVEQARRVAQIGLIGEMISLLDKMKASQKVALEGLTEYFEKDKNIVGSEERSRLIGMLDRMIEEGENSAKAVSLRLMLIDINNSEGNN
;
A
#
# COMPACT_ATOMS: atom_id res chain seq x y z
N MET A 1 6.39 19.39 5.44
CA MET A 1 5.85 18.31 4.60
C MET A 1 6.35 16.98 5.14
N LEU A 2 5.43 16.09 5.52
CA LEU A 2 5.77 14.73 5.98
C LEU A 2 6.32 13.88 4.83
N SER A 3 5.88 14.17 3.60
CA SER A 3 6.32 13.51 2.36
C SER A 3 7.83 13.58 2.10
N ASN A 4 8.55 14.63 2.56
CA ASN A 4 10.01 14.78 2.34
C ASN A 4 10.89 13.91 3.24
N ILE A 5 10.32 13.23 4.25
CA ILE A 5 11.09 12.40 5.18
C ILE A 5 11.44 11.04 4.53
N CYS A 6 10.64 10.58 3.58
CA CYS A 6 10.81 9.26 2.94
C CYS A 6 11.58 9.31 1.61
N THR A 7 12.03 10.48 1.14
CA THR A 7 12.29 10.68 -0.30
C THR A 7 13.72 10.51 -0.81
N GLU A 8 14.77 10.24 -0.01
CA GLU A 8 16.13 10.32 -0.60
C GLU A 8 17.09 9.15 -0.39
N LYS A 9 16.88 8.21 0.54
CA LYS A 9 17.88 7.15 0.78
C LYS A 9 17.28 5.83 1.24
N LYS A 10 17.75 4.72 0.66
CA LYS A 10 17.49 3.35 1.15
C LYS A 10 17.90 3.20 2.62
N GLU A 11 18.96 3.90 3.03
CA GLU A 11 19.43 3.94 4.41
C GLU A 11 18.46 4.64 5.39
N ALA A 12 17.46 5.38 4.89
CA ALA A 12 16.47 6.05 5.73
C ALA A 12 15.36 5.11 6.23
N VAL A 13 14.94 4.12 5.43
CA VAL A 13 13.77 3.27 5.77
C VAL A 13 13.98 2.51 7.07
N GLU A 14 15.15 1.91 7.26
CA GLU A 14 15.49 1.20 8.49
C GLU A 14 15.50 2.15 9.70
N GLY A 15 16.11 3.34 9.56
CA GLY A 15 16.08 4.35 10.61
C GLY A 15 14.68 4.86 10.95
N LEU A 16 13.76 4.89 9.97
CA LEU A 16 12.35 5.24 10.18
C LEU A 16 11.58 4.11 10.87
N LEU A 17 11.89 2.84 10.56
CA LEU A 17 11.38 1.67 11.28
C LEU A 17 11.84 1.69 12.74
N GLU A 18 13.13 1.91 13.00
CA GLU A 18 13.68 1.99 14.36
C GLU A 18 13.07 3.14 15.18
N ARG A 19 12.82 4.29 14.54
CA ARG A 19 12.21 5.47 15.17
C ARG A 19 10.69 5.39 15.30
N LYS A 20 10.10 4.26 14.90
CA LYS A 20 8.67 4.00 14.94
C LYS A 20 7.82 5.02 14.17
N VAL A 21 8.35 5.51 13.05
CA VAL A 21 7.66 6.51 12.22
C VAL A 21 6.46 5.88 11.54
N TYR A 22 6.59 4.64 11.10
CA TYR A 22 5.53 3.88 10.46
C TYR A 22 4.34 3.60 11.40
N GLU A 23 4.55 3.28 12.68
CA GLU A 23 3.45 3.18 13.64
C GLU A 23 2.75 4.53 13.88
N LYS A 24 3.48 5.65 13.80
CA LYS A 24 2.87 6.99 13.86
C LYS A 24 2.05 7.29 12.61
N LEU A 25 2.55 6.94 11.42
CA LEU A 25 1.80 7.07 10.17
C LEU A 25 0.52 6.25 10.22
N LEU A 26 0.54 5.05 10.79
CA LEU A 26 -0.67 4.24 10.96
C LEU A 26 -1.70 4.92 11.85
N LYS A 27 -1.28 5.57 12.95
CA LYS A 27 -2.18 6.35 13.81
C LYS A 27 -2.80 7.52 13.06
N VAL A 28 -1.98 8.24 12.30
CA VAL A 28 -2.41 9.36 11.46
C VAL A 28 -3.43 8.93 10.40
N LEU A 29 -3.25 7.76 9.77
CA LEU A 29 -4.22 7.22 8.82
C LEU A 29 -5.62 6.97 9.43
N LYS A 30 -5.68 6.80 10.75
CA LYS A 30 -6.92 6.56 11.51
C LYS A 30 -7.56 7.84 12.07
N GLU A 31 -6.90 8.99 11.97
CA GLU A 31 -7.45 10.28 12.40
C GLU A 31 -8.48 10.81 11.39
N ASP A 32 -9.20 11.90 11.68
CA ASP A 32 -10.24 12.43 10.76
C ASP A 32 -9.70 13.41 9.70
N SER A 33 -8.43 13.81 9.80
CA SER A 33 -7.87 14.82 8.90
C SER A 33 -7.48 14.25 7.53
N GLU A 34 -8.28 14.54 6.50
CA GLU A 34 -8.02 14.07 5.14
C GLU A 34 -6.67 14.55 4.57
N ASP A 35 -6.28 15.80 4.82
CA ASP A 35 -5.02 16.33 4.27
C ASP A 35 -3.80 15.63 4.86
N VAL A 36 -3.86 15.25 6.14
CA VAL A 36 -2.78 14.49 6.76
C VAL A 36 -2.77 13.04 6.27
N LYS A 37 -3.94 12.43 6.02
CA LYS A 37 -4.01 11.10 5.38
C LYS A 37 -3.40 11.11 3.98
N LYS A 38 -3.62 12.15 3.18
CA LYS A 38 -3.05 12.26 1.82
C LYS A 38 -1.53 12.23 1.89
N GLU A 39 -0.95 13.02 2.78
CA GLU A 39 0.50 13.05 3.01
C GLU A 39 1.03 11.71 3.53
N ALA A 40 0.29 11.04 4.41
CA ALA A 40 0.67 9.72 4.92
C ALA A 40 0.65 8.66 3.81
N ILE A 41 -0.39 8.61 2.97
CA ILE A 41 -0.46 7.71 1.81
C ILE A 41 0.69 7.98 0.84
N TRP A 42 1.00 9.26 0.59
CA TRP A 42 2.16 9.64 -0.21
C TRP A 42 3.48 9.14 0.37
N ALA A 43 3.69 9.31 1.67
CA ALA A 43 4.89 8.84 2.35
C ALA A 43 5.03 7.31 2.25
N ILE A 44 3.93 6.57 2.38
CA ILE A 44 3.91 5.10 2.27
C ILE A 44 4.19 4.65 0.83
N GLY A 45 3.56 5.29 -0.16
CA GLY A 45 3.82 5.01 -1.57
C GLY A 45 5.28 5.24 -1.95
N ASN A 46 5.89 6.31 -1.43
CA ASN A 46 7.32 6.57 -1.62
C ASN A 46 8.19 5.51 -0.94
N THR A 47 7.86 5.10 0.29
CA THR A 47 8.56 4.01 0.99
C THR A 47 8.60 2.75 0.15
N ALA A 48 7.49 2.40 -0.53
CA ALA A 48 7.41 1.22 -1.39
C ALA A 48 8.50 1.22 -2.48
N THR A 49 8.79 2.38 -3.08
CA THR A 49 9.78 2.48 -4.17
C THR A 49 11.22 2.24 -3.71
N VAL A 50 11.52 2.55 -2.44
CA VAL A 50 12.89 2.50 -1.90
C VAL A 50 13.15 1.30 -1.00
N CYS A 51 12.16 0.74 -0.33
CA CYS A 51 12.36 -0.33 0.65
C CYS A 51 12.81 -1.65 -0.01
N ASP A 52 13.53 -2.48 0.74
CA ASP A 52 13.77 -3.89 0.38
C ASP A 52 12.60 -4.80 0.81
N VAL A 53 12.72 -6.09 0.50
CA VAL A 53 11.67 -7.10 0.79
C VAL A 53 11.43 -7.26 2.29
N GLU A 54 12.48 -7.26 3.12
CA GLU A 54 12.36 -7.44 4.56
C GLU A 54 11.75 -6.22 5.24
N GLN A 55 12.15 -5.03 4.79
CA GLN A 55 11.55 -3.77 5.23
C GLN A 55 10.07 -3.68 4.82
N ALA A 56 9.74 -4.08 3.59
CA ALA A 56 8.36 -4.12 3.11
C ALA A 56 7.49 -5.04 3.99
N ARG A 57 7.99 -6.23 4.35
CA ARG A 57 7.32 -7.15 5.28
C ARG A 57 7.11 -6.53 6.65
N ARG A 58 8.11 -5.82 7.20
CA ARG A 58 7.96 -5.14 8.50
C ARG A 58 6.92 -4.02 8.45
N VAL A 59 6.87 -3.24 7.37
CA VAL A 59 5.81 -2.24 7.15
C VAL A 59 4.43 -2.90 7.06
N ALA A 60 4.32 -4.05 6.39
CA ALA A 60 3.09 -4.81 6.34
C ALA A 60 2.67 -5.37 7.71
N GLN A 61 3.60 -5.88 8.50
CA GLN A 61 3.37 -6.37 9.87
C GLN A 61 2.87 -5.26 10.82
N ILE A 62 3.26 -4.00 10.59
CA ILE A 62 2.72 -2.85 11.33
C ILE A 62 1.22 -2.65 11.01
N GLY A 63 0.73 -3.14 9.87
CA GLY A 63 -0.65 -3.00 9.42
C GLY A 63 -0.89 -1.82 8.48
N LEU A 64 0.19 -1.14 8.04
CA LEU A 64 0.09 0.01 7.14
C LEU A 64 -0.51 -0.33 5.78
N ILE A 65 -0.12 -1.48 5.22
CA ILE A 65 -0.62 -1.93 3.92
C ILE A 65 -2.13 -2.22 3.99
N GLY A 66 -2.59 -2.87 5.06
CA GLY A 66 -4.02 -3.14 5.27
C GLY A 66 -4.85 -1.86 5.46
N GLU A 67 -4.30 -0.87 6.16
CA GLU A 67 -4.96 0.43 6.31
C GLU A 67 -5.02 1.19 4.97
N MET A 68 -3.93 1.16 4.21
CA MET A 68 -3.84 1.74 2.87
C MET A 68 -4.87 1.12 1.91
N ILE A 69 -5.04 -0.21 1.93
CA ILE A 69 -6.10 -0.90 1.19
C ILE A 69 -7.47 -0.39 1.64
N SER A 70 -7.72 -0.29 2.96
CA SER A 70 -9.01 0.16 3.51
C SER A 70 -9.38 1.61 3.15
N LEU A 71 -8.39 2.45 2.84
CA LEU A 71 -8.57 3.84 2.46
C LEU A 71 -8.67 4.06 0.94
N LEU A 72 -8.40 3.04 0.13
CA LEU A 72 -8.34 3.14 -1.33
C LEU A 72 -9.65 3.72 -1.93
N ASP A 73 -10.82 3.22 -1.51
CA ASP A 73 -12.11 3.72 -2.01
C ASP A 73 -12.53 5.06 -1.36
N LYS A 74 -11.93 5.42 -0.22
CA LYS A 74 -12.30 6.61 0.55
C LYS A 74 -11.55 7.87 0.10
N MET A 75 -10.43 7.71 -0.60
CA MET A 75 -9.49 8.79 -0.88
C MET A 75 -9.19 8.92 -2.38
N LYS A 76 -10.17 9.38 -3.16
CA LYS A 76 -10.04 9.56 -4.62
C LYS A 76 -8.81 10.39 -5.03
N ALA A 77 -8.49 11.45 -4.27
CA ALA A 77 -7.34 12.31 -4.56
C ALA A 77 -5.98 11.60 -4.42
N SER A 78 -5.89 10.53 -3.63
CA SER A 78 -4.66 9.77 -3.37
C SER A 78 -4.70 8.35 -3.92
N GLN A 79 -5.80 7.93 -4.54
CA GLN A 79 -5.98 6.59 -5.11
C GLN A 79 -4.85 6.19 -6.05
N LYS A 80 -4.45 7.07 -6.98
CA LYS A 80 -3.39 6.77 -7.95
C LYS A 80 -2.08 6.40 -7.26
N VAL A 81 -1.65 7.22 -6.30
CA VAL A 81 -0.42 7.00 -5.53
C VAL A 81 -0.57 5.75 -4.66
N ALA A 82 -1.76 5.51 -4.13
CA ALA A 82 -2.02 4.30 -3.37
C ALA A 82 -1.89 3.03 -4.24
N LEU A 83 -2.47 3.01 -5.44
CA LEU A 83 -2.36 1.90 -6.38
C LEU A 83 -0.92 1.65 -6.81
N GLU A 84 -0.15 2.71 -7.07
CA GLU A 84 1.27 2.62 -7.42
C GLU A 84 2.07 2.00 -6.28
N GLY A 85 1.91 2.51 -5.05
CA GLY A 85 2.59 1.97 -3.87
C GLY A 85 2.21 0.53 -3.57
N LEU A 86 0.91 0.19 -3.63
CA LEU A 86 0.45 -1.19 -3.45
C LEU A 86 1.06 -2.13 -4.49
N THR A 87 1.07 -1.73 -5.76
CA THR A 87 1.69 -2.54 -6.83
C THR A 87 3.15 -2.83 -6.52
N GLU A 88 3.92 -1.82 -6.13
CA GLU A 88 5.34 -1.98 -5.80
C GLU A 88 5.54 -2.92 -4.60
N TYR A 89 4.69 -2.83 -3.57
CA TYR A 89 4.73 -3.75 -2.43
C TYR A 89 4.48 -5.22 -2.85
N PHE A 90 3.48 -5.46 -3.70
CA PHE A 90 3.17 -6.80 -4.20
C PHE A 90 4.22 -7.35 -5.18
N GLU A 91 4.88 -6.48 -5.95
CA GLU A 91 5.99 -6.88 -6.82
C GLU A 91 7.21 -7.34 -6.01
N LYS A 92 7.46 -6.72 -4.85
CA LYS A 92 8.55 -7.13 -3.93
C LYS A 92 8.24 -8.42 -3.19
N ASP A 93 7.02 -8.54 -2.68
CA ASP A 93 6.56 -9.77 -2.03
C ASP A 93 5.09 -10.03 -2.33
N LYS A 94 4.83 -11.08 -3.11
CA LYS A 94 3.49 -11.53 -3.48
C LYS A 94 2.62 -11.91 -2.27
N ASN A 95 3.27 -12.27 -1.16
CA ASN A 95 2.63 -12.68 0.08
C ASN A 95 2.75 -11.61 1.17
N ILE A 96 2.92 -10.34 0.78
CA ILE A 96 3.07 -9.22 1.71
C ILE A 96 1.85 -9.02 2.62
N VAL A 97 0.66 -9.42 2.17
CA VAL A 97 -0.57 -9.46 2.97
C VAL A 97 -1.25 -10.82 2.81
N GLY A 98 -2.12 -11.15 3.75
CA GLY A 98 -2.86 -12.42 3.78
C GLY A 98 -3.90 -12.54 2.65
N SER A 99 -4.38 -13.76 2.44
CA SER A 99 -5.37 -14.09 1.40
C SER A 99 -6.70 -13.35 1.58
N GLU A 100 -7.09 -13.04 2.82
CA GLU A 100 -8.28 -12.24 3.13
C GLU A 100 -8.11 -10.79 2.68
N GLU A 101 -6.99 -10.14 3.02
CA GLU A 101 -6.71 -8.78 2.55
C GLU A 101 -6.55 -8.70 1.02
N ARG A 102 -5.92 -9.70 0.39
CA ARG A 102 -5.83 -9.77 -1.07
C ARG A 102 -7.21 -9.90 -1.72
N SER A 103 -8.06 -10.78 -1.18
CA SER A 103 -9.44 -10.94 -1.68
C SER A 103 -10.26 -9.65 -1.53
N ARG A 104 -10.09 -8.95 -0.41
CA ARG A 104 -10.71 -7.64 -0.20
C ARG A 104 -10.21 -6.61 -1.21
N LEU A 105 -8.90 -6.55 -1.45
CA LEU A 105 -8.30 -5.64 -2.42
C LEU A 105 -8.81 -5.94 -3.85
N ILE A 106 -8.90 -7.21 -4.26
CA ILE A 106 -9.49 -7.60 -5.56
C ILE A 106 -10.91 -7.04 -5.69
N GLY A 107 -11.77 -7.22 -4.69
CA GLY A 107 -13.15 -6.70 -4.73
C GLY A 107 -13.22 -5.17 -4.76
N MET A 108 -12.27 -4.46 -4.16
CA MET A 108 -12.17 -3.01 -4.29
C MET A 108 -11.75 -2.60 -5.71
N LEU A 109 -10.75 -3.28 -6.27
CA LEU A 109 -10.29 -3.04 -7.64
C LEU A 109 -11.37 -3.33 -8.68
N ASP A 110 -12.19 -4.38 -8.50
CA ASP A 110 -13.36 -4.67 -9.34
C ASP A 110 -14.28 -3.45 -9.45
N ARG A 111 -14.68 -2.89 -8.31
CA ARG A 111 -15.56 -1.71 -8.26
C ARG A 111 -14.92 -0.49 -8.92
N MET A 112 -13.63 -0.24 -8.65
CA MET A 112 -12.90 0.87 -9.27
C MET A 112 -12.84 0.75 -10.79
N ILE A 113 -12.66 -0.47 -11.31
CA ILE A 113 -12.63 -0.74 -12.75
C ILE A 113 -14.02 -0.50 -13.37
N GLU A 114 -15.09 -0.95 -12.71
CA GLU A 114 -16.48 -0.72 -13.13
C GLU A 114 -16.84 0.78 -13.16
N GLU A 115 -16.34 1.55 -12.18
CA GLU A 115 -16.53 3.00 -12.11
C GLU A 115 -15.64 3.79 -13.10
N GLY A 116 -14.71 3.12 -13.78
CA GLY A 116 -13.78 3.75 -14.73
C GLY A 116 -12.64 4.55 -14.07
N GLU A 117 -12.45 4.41 -12.76
CA GLU A 117 -11.42 5.10 -12.00
C GLU A 117 -10.08 4.32 -12.09
N ASN A 118 -9.07 4.91 -12.73
CA ASN A 118 -7.69 4.37 -12.78
C ASN A 118 -7.56 2.94 -13.36
N SER A 119 -8.31 2.65 -14.42
CA SER A 119 -8.48 1.29 -14.96
C SER A 119 -7.18 0.55 -15.29
N ALA A 120 -6.18 1.17 -15.94
CA ALA A 120 -4.99 0.44 -16.40
C ALA A 120 -4.17 -0.18 -15.25
N LYS A 121 -3.87 0.61 -14.20
CA LYS A 121 -3.09 0.14 -13.05
C LYS A 121 -3.92 -0.76 -12.14
N ALA A 122 -5.20 -0.43 -11.94
CA ALA A 122 -6.13 -1.25 -11.19
C ALA A 122 -6.31 -2.64 -11.81
N VAL A 123 -6.46 -2.73 -13.14
CA VAL A 123 -6.53 -3.99 -13.89
C VAL A 123 -5.24 -4.79 -13.72
N SER A 124 -4.07 -4.15 -13.87
CA SER A 124 -2.79 -4.84 -13.74
C SER A 124 -2.58 -5.42 -12.34
N LEU A 125 -2.86 -4.63 -11.30
CA LEU A 125 -2.74 -5.09 -9.91
C LEU A 125 -3.76 -6.21 -9.63
N ARG A 126 -4.99 -6.07 -10.11
CA ARG A 126 -6.03 -7.09 -9.95
C ARG A 126 -5.63 -8.44 -10.54
N LEU A 127 -5.12 -8.45 -11.78
CA LEU A 127 -4.67 -9.67 -12.44
C LEU A 127 -3.54 -10.33 -11.65
N MET A 128 -2.56 -9.55 -11.19
CA MET A 128 -1.48 -10.05 -10.34
C MET A 128 -2.00 -10.74 -9.07
N LEU A 129 -2.98 -10.14 -8.38
CA LEU A 129 -3.54 -10.71 -7.15
C LEU A 129 -4.33 -11.99 -7.40
N ILE A 130 -5.05 -12.09 -8.52
CA ILE A 130 -5.76 -13.30 -8.94
C ILE A 130 -4.77 -14.43 -9.21
N ASP A 131 -3.68 -14.14 -9.92
CA ASP A 131 -2.65 -15.14 -10.22
C ASP A 131 -1.99 -15.68 -8.94
N ILE A 132 -1.77 -14.80 -7.94
CA ILE A 132 -1.25 -15.18 -6.63
C ILE A 132 -2.22 -16.13 -5.92
N ASN A 133 -3.49 -15.75 -5.81
CA ASN A 133 -4.51 -16.57 -5.14
C ASN A 133 -4.71 -17.93 -5.84
N ASN A 134 -4.67 -17.99 -7.17
CA ASN A 134 -4.78 -19.24 -7.92
C ASN A 134 -3.55 -20.15 -7.73
N SER A 135 -2.38 -19.56 -7.53
CA SER A 135 -1.14 -20.31 -7.26
C SER A 135 -1.14 -20.92 -5.86
N GLU A 136 -1.73 -20.25 -4.87
CA GLU A 136 -1.84 -20.76 -3.50
C GLU A 136 -2.88 -21.89 -3.37
N GLY A 137 -3.99 -21.84 -4.13
CA GLY A 137 -5.04 -22.87 -4.07
C GLY A 137 -4.69 -24.19 -4.78
N ASN A 138 -3.57 -24.25 -5.51
CA ASN A 138 -3.10 -25.43 -6.24
C ASN A 138 -1.99 -26.22 -5.52
N ASN A 139 -1.67 -25.87 -4.27
CA ASN A 139 -0.73 -26.59 -3.39
C ASN A 139 -1.47 -27.17 -2.18
#